data_AF-A0A541BAX0-F1
#
_entry.id   AF-A0A541BAX0-F1
#
_cell.length_a   1.000
_cell.length_b   1.000
_cell.length_c   1.000
_cell.angle_alpha   90.00
_cell.angle_beta   90.00
_cell.angle_gamma   90.00
#
_symmetry.space_group_name_H-M   'P 1'
#
loop_
_entity.id
_entity.type
_entity.pdbx_description
1 polymer ?
#
loop_
_entity_poly.entity_id
_entity_poly.type
_entity_poly.pdbx_seq_one_letter_code
_entity_poly.pdbx_strand_id
1 'polypeptide(L)'
;MLACGGAAVPARLASLPTVTAPAVPAKPDFDELFRRLDESAEQPQRLVVVGDDGALAAALTRLMRSERLHVELAYVAAARTAATRLYGLAVGERAAERALHGRPDELPLIRDDAGTALVAEATVTGPDGGDLVGEAYVDSTRLFSGTVRSLRIAPILEQPGLRATAARGWGLRPSRWTPGRAMQLGSVGAVVTRDGVITSRAVKRSSFYRDTRQWLLVR
;
A
#
# COMPACT_ATOMS: atom_id res chain seq x y z
N MET A 1 -11.90 -8.32 12.97
CA MET A 1 -11.42 -7.08 12.32
C MET A 1 -10.25 -6.50 13.08
N LEU A 2 -9.42 -5.72 12.38
CA LEU A 2 -8.29 -4.97 12.93
C LEU A 2 -8.66 -3.48 12.96
N ALA A 3 -8.63 -2.85 14.13
CA ALA A 3 -8.88 -1.42 14.31
C ALA A 3 -7.56 -0.70 14.66
N CYS A 4 -7.10 0.19 13.78
CA CYS A 4 -5.77 0.79 13.85
C CYS A 4 -5.82 2.26 14.28
N GLY A 5 -4.86 2.67 15.12
CA GLY A 5 -4.57 4.09 15.38
C GLY A 5 -5.70 4.88 16.05
N GLY A 6 -6.61 4.20 16.76
CA GLY A 6 -7.79 4.83 17.36
C GLY A 6 -8.84 5.29 16.33
N ALA A 7 -8.80 4.76 15.10
CA ALA A 7 -9.82 5.04 14.10
C ALA A 7 -11.22 4.68 14.62
N ALA A 8 -12.18 5.59 14.42
CA ALA A 8 -13.55 5.37 14.81
C ALA A 8 -14.14 4.19 14.01
N VAL A 9 -14.61 3.17 14.73
CA VAL A 9 -15.22 1.98 14.16
C VAL A 9 -16.67 2.29 13.77
N PRO A 10 -17.08 2.13 12.50
CA PRO A 10 -18.46 2.30 12.08
C PRO A 10 -19.41 1.34 12.82
N ALA A 11 -20.64 1.78 13.07
CA ALA A 11 -21.63 1.05 13.87
C ALA A 11 -21.95 -0.33 13.26
N ARG A 12 -21.94 -0.44 11.93
CA ARG A 12 -22.13 -1.71 11.20
C ARG A 12 -21.10 -2.78 11.54
N LEU A 13 -19.90 -2.40 12.00
CA LEU A 13 -18.84 -3.34 12.35
C LEU A 13 -18.79 -3.63 13.86
N ALA A 14 -19.63 -2.99 14.67
CA ALA A 14 -19.53 -3.03 16.14
C ALA A 14 -19.69 -4.45 16.74
N SER A 15 -20.39 -5.35 16.05
CA SER A 15 -20.56 -6.75 16.46
C SER A 15 -19.39 -7.66 16.07
N LEU A 16 -18.47 -7.20 15.22
CA LEU A 16 -17.35 -8.02 14.79
C LEU A 16 -16.31 -8.15 15.91
N PRO A 17 -15.75 -9.36 16.14
CA PRO A 17 -14.60 -9.54 17.00
C PRO A 17 -13.46 -8.61 16.58
N THR A 18 -12.98 -7.79 17.50
CA THR A 18 -12.03 -6.70 17.19
C THR A 18 -10.69 -6.93 17.89
N VAL A 19 -9.61 -6.71 17.15
CA VAL A 19 -8.26 -6.55 17.69
C VAL A 19 -7.83 -5.10 17.43
N THR A 20 -7.41 -4.40 18.47
CA THR A 20 -6.92 -3.02 18.35
C THR A 20 -5.41 -3.03 18.17
N ALA A 21 -4.89 -2.15 17.32
CA ALA A 21 -3.47 -2.03 17.04
C ALA A 21 -3.03 -0.56 16.85
N PRO A 22 -1.72 -0.27 16.83
CA PRO A 22 -1.21 1.03 16.42
C PRO A 22 -1.68 1.43 15.01
N ALA A 23 -1.48 2.71 14.65
CA ALA A 23 -1.83 3.21 13.32
C ALA A 23 -1.18 2.38 12.20
N VAL A 24 0.09 2.00 12.40
CA VAL A 24 0.81 1.05 11.54
C VAL A 24 1.06 -0.22 12.36
N PRO A 25 0.23 -1.26 12.21
CA PRO A 25 0.37 -2.51 12.95
C PRO A 25 1.64 -3.27 12.55
N ALA A 26 2.30 -3.87 13.52
CA ALA A 26 3.46 -4.73 13.35
C ALA A 26 3.06 -6.21 13.45
N LYS A 27 4.03 -7.12 13.25
CA LYS A 27 3.80 -8.58 13.26
C LYS A 27 2.95 -9.07 14.46
N PRO A 28 3.25 -8.69 15.72
CA PRO A 28 2.53 -9.22 16.89
C PRO A 28 1.03 -8.86 16.88
N ASP A 29 0.67 -7.73 16.28
CA ASP A 29 -0.72 -7.25 16.22
C ASP A 29 -1.62 -8.16 15.36
N PHE A 30 -1.03 -9.03 14.53
CA PHE A 30 -1.76 -9.98 13.69
C PHE A 30 -1.83 -11.40 14.26
N ASP A 31 -1.07 -11.72 15.31
CA ASP A 31 -0.93 -13.11 15.76
C ASP A 31 -2.27 -13.67 16.26
N GLU A 32 -3.04 -12.88 17.02
CA GLU A 32 -4.39 -13.24 17.46
C GLU A 32 -5.38 -13.30 16.28
N LEU A 33 -5.30 -12.36 15.33
CA LEU A 33 -6.18 -12.35 14.16
C LEU A 33 -5.96 -13.59 13.30
N PHE A 34 -4.71 -13.97 13.07
CA PHE A 34 -4.39 -15.12 12.23
C PHE A 34 -4.76 -16.43 12.90
N ARG A 35 -4.60 -16.54 14.23
CA ARG A 35 -5.10 -17.70 14.96
C ARG A 35 -6.61 -17.90 14.76
N ARG A 36 -7.40 -16.82 14.88
CA ARG A 36 -8.85 -16.87 14.64
C ARG A 36 -9.21 -17.20 13.20
N LEU A 37 -8.43 -16.71 12.22
CA LEU A 37 -8.63 -17.08 10.83
C LEU A 37 -8.36 -18.57 10.62
N ASP A 38 -7.28 -19.12 11.19
CA ASP A 38 -6.94 -20.54 11.09
C ASP A 38 -7.99 -21.47 11.74
N GLU A 39 -8.57 -21.04 12.85
CA GLU A 39 -9.64 -21.77 13.55
C GLU A 39 -11.00 -21.70 12.81
N SER A 40 -11.18 -20.72 11.92
CA SER A 40 -12.41 -20.56 11.13
C SER A 40 -12.45 -21.53 9.96
N ALA A 41 -13.38 -22.48 10.02
CA ALA A 41 -13.67 -23.39 8.90
C ALA A 41 -14.51 -22.73 7.78
N GLU A 42 -15.08 -21.54 8.03
CA GLU A 42 -15.92 -20.84 7.07
C GLU A 42 -15.08 -20.12 6.01
N GLN A 43 -15.44 -20.32 4.75
CA GLN A 43 -14.87 -19.63 3.59
C GLN A 43 -15.94 -18.77 2.90
N PRO A 44 -15.56 -17.59 2.36
CA PRO A 44 -14.19 -17.04 2.33
C PRO A 44 -13.76 -16.43 3.67
N GLN A 45 -12.45 -16.53 3.96
CA GLN A 45 -11.85 -15.87 5.11
C GLN A 45 -11.66 -14.38 4.82
N ARG A 46 -12.13 -13.51 5.72
CA ARG A 46 -12.08 -12.05 5.52
C ARG A 46 -11.47 -11.32 6.70
N LEU A 47 -10.52 -10.44 6.39
CA LEU A 47 -9.94 -9.49 7.33
C LEU A 47 -10.43 -8.06 6.99
N VAL A 48 -11.23 -7.48 7.87
CA VAL A 48 -11.58 -6.05 7.80
C VAL A 48 -10.53 -5.23 8.54
N VAL A 49 -9.96 -4.23 7.86
CA VAL A 49 -9.00 -3.25 8.40
C VAL A 49 -9.67 -1.89 8.47
N VAL A 50 -9.79 -1.35 9.68
CA VAL A 50 -10.29 0.00 9.95
C VAL A 50 -9.09 0.90 10.29
N GLY A 51 -8.79 1.89 9.44
CA GLY A 51 -7.58 2.71 9.61
C GLY A 51 -7.23 3.55 8.38
N ASP A 52 -5.97 3.97 8.28
CA ASP A 52 -5.41 4.70 7.15
C ASP A 52 -4.71 3.78 6.12
N ASP A 53 -4.11 4.37 5.10
CA ASP A 53 -3.42 3.62 4.03
C ASP A 53 -2.22 2.83 4.58
N GLY A 54 -1.57 3.31 5.65
CA GLY A 54 -0.48 2.62 6.33
C GLY A 54 -0.94 1.35 7.05
N ALA A 55 -2.10 1.39 7.70
CA ALA A 55 -2.74 0.22 8.29
C ALA A 55 -3.05 -0.85 7.23
N LEU A 56 -3.61 -0.43 6.09
CA LEU A 56 -3.91 -1.33 4.97
C LEU A 56 -2.62 -1.94 4.40
N ALA A 57 -1.59 -1.13 4.16
CA ALA A 57 -0.29 -1.58 3.66
C ALA A 57 0.36 -2.60 4.60
N ALA A 58 0.30 -2.35 5.91
CA ALA A 58 0.85 -3.25 6.91
C ALA A 58 0.11 -4.60 6.94
N ALA A 59 -1.22 -4.58 6.87
CA ALA A 59 -2.03 -5.80 6.80
C ALA A 59 -1.73 -6.62 5.55
N LEU A 60 -1.70 -5.98 4.37
CA LEU A 60 -1.36 -6.65 3.13
C LEU A 60 0.06 -7.20 3.13
N THR A 61 1.02 -6.43 3.66
CA THR A 61 2.40 -6.88 3.86
C THR A 61 2.46 -8.12 4.73
N ARG A 62 1.68 -8.15 5.82
CA ARG A 62 1.67 -9.30 6.73
C ARG A 62 1.09 -10.52 6.03
N LEU A 63 -0.06 -10.41 5.37
CA LEU A 63 -0.69 -11.50 4.62
C LEU A 63 0.24 -12.06 3.53
N MET A 64 0.89 -11.18 2.77
CA MET A 64 1.88 -11.56 1.75
C MET A 64 3.04 -12.37 2.33
N ARG A 65 3.61 -11.92 3.45
CA ARG A 65 4.77 -12.56 4.10
C ARG A 65 4.42 -13.86 4.83
N SER A 66 3.15 -14.09 5.14
CA SER A 66 2.66 -15.34 5.75
C SER A 66 1.94 -16.26 4.77
N GLU A 67 2.01 -15.99 3.46
CA GLU A 67 1.35 -16.82 2.43
C GLU A 67 -0.18 -16.89 2.57
N ARG A 68 -0.79 -15.80 3.07
CA ARG A 68 -2.23 -15.67 3.34
C ARG A 68 -2.96 -14.75 2.35
N LEU A 69 -2.50 -14.67 1.11
CA LEU A 69 -3.13 -13.82 0.08
C LEU A 69 -4.50 -14.36 -0.40
N HIS A 70 -4.90 -15.56 0.05
CA HIS A 70 -6.26 -16.08 -0.10
C HIS A 70 -7.28 -15.41 0.85
N VAL A 71 -6.81 -14.68 1.87
CA VAL A 71 -7.69 -13.94 2.79
C VAL A 71 -8.15 -12.67 2.09
N GLU A 72 -9.47 -12.48 2.02
CA GLU A 72 -10.07 -11.26 1.52
C GLU A 72 -9.77 -10.08 2.44
N LEU A 73 -9.23 -9.00 1.90
CA LEU A 73 -8.93 -7.79 2.65
C LEU A 73 -10.02 -6.75 2.37
N ALA A 74 -10.71 -6.30 3.42
CA ALA A 74 -11.67 -5.21 3.32
C ALA A 74 -11.12 -3.97 4.01
N TYR A 75 -11.17 -2.82 3.34
CA TYR A 75 -10.62 -1.57 3.86
C TYR A 75 -11.70 -0.56 4.22
N VAL A 76 -11.64 -0.04 5.44
CA VAL A 76 -12.61 0.92 5.98
C VAL A 76 -11.85 2.14 6.51
N ALA A 77 -11.84 3.20 5.71
CA ALA A 77 -11.30 4.51 6.11
C ALA A 77 -12.44 5.43 6.58
N ALA A 78 -12.16 6.27 7.58
CA ALA A 78 -13.11 7.29 8.03
C ALA A 78 -13.33 8.40 6.98
N ALA A 79 -12.31 8.70 6.18
CA ALA A 79 -12.32 9.74 5.16
C ALA A 79 -11.54 9.31 3.91
N ARG A 80 -11.58 10.13 2.85
CA ARG A 80 -10.94 9.81 1.55
C ARG A 80 -9.41 9.87 1.64
N THR A 81 -8.77 8.72 1.50
CA THR A 81 -7.31 8.51 1.41
C THR A 81 -6.82 8.34 -0.04
N ALA A 82 -5.52 8.11 -0.23
CA ALA A 82 -4.98 7.84 -1.57
C ALA A 82 -5.44 6.45 -2.04
N ALA A 83 -5.42 5.44 -1.18
CA ALA A 83 -5.90 4.09 -1.52
C ALA A 83 -7.39 4.09 -1.89
N THR A 84 -8.25 4.73 -1.07
CA THR A 84 -9.69 4.78 -1.37
C THR A 84 -9.99 5.48 -2.70
N ARG A 85 -9.20 6.48 -3.11
CA ARG A 85 -9.33 7.10 -4.44
C ARG A 85 -8.88 6.15 -5.55
N LEU A 86 -7.72 5.51 -5.38
CA LEU A 86 -7.14 4.59 -6.36
C LEU A 86 -8.08 3.42 -6.66
N TYR A 87 -8.65 2.83 -5.62
CA TYR A 87 -9.55 1.68 -5.71
C TYR A 87 -11.03 2.06 -5.75
N GLY A 88 -11.38 3.34 -5.87
CA GLY A 88 -12.78 3.79 -5.93
C GLY A 88 -13.64 3.35 -4.74
N LEU A 89 -13.03 3.19 -3.55
CA LEU A 89 -13.72 2.71 -2.34
C LEU A 89 -14.60 3.79 -1.73
N ALA A 90 -15.70 3.34 -1.11
CA ALA A 90 -16.46 4.16 -0.18
C ALA A 90 -15.64 4.48 1.09
N VAL A 91 -16.20 5.32 1.96
CA VAL A 91 -15.64 5.65 3.28
C VAL A 91 -16.74 5.57 4.35
N GLY A 92 -16.35 5.47 5.62
CA GLY A 92 -17.26 5.41 6.77
C GLY A 92 -18.25 4.24 6.70
N GLU A 93 -19.52 4.51 7.02
CA GLU A 93 -20.59 3.50 7.08
C GLU A 93 -20.80 2.74 5.76
N ARG A 94 -20.66 3.42 4.60
CA ARG A 94 -20.75 2.75 3.29
C ARG A 94 -19.58 1.80 3.05
N ALA A 95 -18.37 2.16 3.50
CA ALA A 95 -17.24 1.25 3.44
C ALA A 95 -17.45 0.04 4.35
N ALA A 96 -18.01 0.25 5.55
CA ALA A 96 -18.35 -0.83 6.46
C ALA A 96 -19.38 -1.81 5.86
N GLU A 97 -20.42 -1.30 5.20
CA GLU A 97 -21.40 -2.14 4.49
C GLU A 97 -20.72 -2.98 3.40
N ARG A 98 -19.84 -2.37 2.59
CA ARG A 98 -19.04 -3.08 1.59
C ARG A 98 -18.08 -4.08 2.21
N ALA A 99 -17.47 -3.77 3.35
CA ALA A 99 -16.58 -4.69 4.04
C ALA A 99 -17.29 -5.97 4.51
N LEU A 100 -18.60 -5.90 4.81
CA LEU A 100 -19.38 -7.06 5.22
C LEU A 100 -19.94 -7.86 4.04
N HIS A 101 -20.38 -7.19 2.97
CA HIS A 101 -21.19 -7.82 1.92
C HIS A 101 -20.61 -7.72 0.51
N GLY A 102 -19.53 -6.94 0.34
CA GLY A 102 -18.84 -6.77 -0.93
C GLY A 102 -18.17 -8.07 -1.38
N ARG A 103 -17.83 -8.11 -2.67
CA ARG A 103 -17.07 -9.21 -3.27
C ARG A 103 -15.61 -8.80 -3.42
N PRO A 104 -14.66 -9.75 -3.33
CA PRO A 104 -13.27 -9.45 -3.62
C PRO A 104 -13.04 -9.28 -5.13
N ASP A 105 -12.28 -8.27 -5.49
CA ASP A 105 -11.56 -8.20 -6.77
C ASP A 105 -10.14 -8.72 -6.56
N GLU A 106 -9.64 -9.51 -7.51
CA GLU A 106 -8.23 -9.92 -7.56
C GLU A 106 -7.42 -8.80 -8.22
N LEU A 107 -6.43 -8.26 -7.49
CA LEU A 107 -5.66 -7.09 -7.90
C LEU A 107 -4.15 -7.37 -7.94
N PRO A 108 -3.40 -6.68 -8.83
CA PRO A 108 -1.94 -6.70 -8.80
C PRO A 108 -1.39 -6.33 -7.41
N LEU A 109 -0.51 -7.17 -6.88
CA LEU A 109 0.21 -6.89 -5.64
C LEU A 109 1.52 -6.18 -5.98
N ILE A 110 1.67 -4.93 -5.53
CA ILE A 110 2.93 -4.19 -5.66
C ILE A 110 3.68 -4.25 -4.34
N ARG A 111 4.97 -4.54 -4.40
CA ARG A 111 5.86 -4.56 -3.23
C ARG A 111 7.21 -3.98 -3.57
N ASP A 112 7.96 -3.65 -2.53
CA ASP A 112 9.36 -3.29 -2.68
C ASP A 112 10.32 -4.46 -2.42
N ASP A 113 11.61 -4.18 -2.58
CA ASP A 113 12.72 -5.07 -2.27
C ASP A 113 12.87 -5.38 -0.76
N ALA A 114 12.42 -4.49 0.13
CA ALA A 114 12.27 -4.77 1.55
C ALA A 114 11.08 -5.71 1.88
N GLY A 115 10.27 -6.06 0.88
CA GLY A 115 9.10 -6.90 1.03
C GLY A 115 7.96 -6.27 1.79
N THR A 116 7.78 -4.97 1.61
CA THR A 116 6.64 -4.18 2.06
C THR A 116 5.70 -3.98 0.88
N ALA A 117 4.41 -4.26 1.06
CA ALA A 117 3.40 -4.00 0.05
C ALA A 117 3.18 -2.48 -0.09
N LEU A 118 2.88 -2.05 -1.31
CA LEU A 118 2.50 -0.69 -1.64
C LEU A 118 1.03 -0.67 -2.09
N VAL A 119 0.16 0.00 -1.33
CA VAL A 119 -1.29 0.01 -1.61
C VAL A 119 -1.76 1.28 -2.29
N ALA A 120 -1.08 2.41 -2.15
CA ALA A 120 -1.51 3.66 -2.78
C ALA A 120 -0.38 4.38 -3.49
N GLU A 121 0.62 4.85 -2.75
CA GLU A 121 1.71 5.65 -3.34
C GLU A 121 2.97 5.63 -2.50
N ALA A 122 4.09 5.48 -3.17
CA ALA A 122 5.41 5.75 -2.62
C ALA A 122 5.94 7.06 -3.20
N THR A 123 6.48 7.90 -2.32
CA THR A 123 7.28 9.08 -2.70
C THR A 123 8.72 8.88 -2.24
N VAL A 124 9.66 9.27 -3.08
CA VAL A 124 11.09 9.22 -2.81
C VAL A 124 11.70 10.61 -2.99
N THR A 125 12.41 11.06 -1.97
CA THR A 125 13.15 12.33 -1.96
C THR A 125 14.61 12.08 -1.60
N GLY A 126 15.44 13.12 -1.68
CA GLY A 126 16.73 13.11 -1.00
C GLY A 126 16.57 13.12 0.53
N PRO A 127 17.67 12.94 1.27
CA PRO A 127 17.71 13.16 2.73
C PRO A 127 17.18 14.55 3.10
N ASP A 128 16.60 14.66 4.30
CA ASP A 128 16.09 15.92 4.87
C ASP A 128 15.07 16.67 3.97
N GLY A 129 14.35 15.92 3.12
CA GLY A 129 13.38 16.47 2.16
C GLY A 129 14.02 17.19 0.96
N GLY A 130 15.33 17.04 0.78
CA GLY A 130 16.08 17.62 -0.33
C GLY A 130 15.85 16.94 -1.68
N ASP A 131 16.59 17.40 -2.68
CA ASP A 131 16.54 16.83 -4.03
C ASP A 131 17.11 15.40 -4.06
N LEU A 132 16.46 14.54 -4.82
CA LEU A 132 16.90 13.17 -5.09
C LEU A 132 17.96 13.16 -6.20
N VAL A 133 19.16 12.68 -5.87
CA VAL A 133 20.28 12.51 -6.81
C VAL A 133 20.48 11.03 -7.12
N GLY A 134 20.40 10.67 -8.40
CA GLY A 134 20.55 9.29 -8.84
C GLY A 134 20.05 9.03 -10.25
N GLU A 135 19.63 7.79 -10.49
CA GLU A 135 18.98 7.35 -11.71
C GLU A 135 17.84 6.40 -11.40
N ALA A 136 16.75 6.49 -12.17
CA ALA A 136 15.63 5.58 -12.03
C ALA A 136 15.11 5.11 -13.38
N TYR A 137 14.65 3.85 -13.40
CA TYR A 137 14.10 3.17 -14.57
C TYR A 137 12.76 2.55 -14.22
N VAL A 138 11.86 2.50 -15.20
CA VAL A 138 10.67 1.65 -15.19
C VAL A 138 10.82 0.66 -16.31
N ASP A 139 10.95 -0.62 -15.98
CA ASP A 139 11.45 -1.65 -16.88
C ASP A 139 12.74 -1.17 -17.61
N SER A 140 12.72 -1.04 -18.93
CA SER A 140 13.85 -0.51 -19.73
C SER A 140 13.79 1.01 -19.95
N THR A 141 12.75 1.69 -19.48
CA THR A 141 12.55 3.13 -19.72
C THR A 141 13.18 3.96 -18.61
N ARG A 142 14.19 4.77 -18.96
CA ARG A 142 14.82 5.70 -18.00
C ARG A 142 13.89 6.85 -17.65
N LEU A 143 13.47 6.94 -16.39
CA LEU A 143 12.70 8.07 -15.87
C LEU A 143 13.57 9.32 -15.72
N PHE A 144 14.74 9.17 -15.10
CA PHE A 144 15.72 10.25 -14.94
C PHE A 144 17.13 9.73 -14.68
N SER A 145 18.10 10.62 -14.86
CA SER A 145 19.49 10.52 -14.43
C SER A 145 19.93 11.91 -13.98
N GLY A 146 20.61 12.02 -12.84
CA GLY A 146 21.00 13.30 -12.23
C GLY A 146 20.09 13.68 -11.06
N THR A 147 19.70 14.95 -10.98
CA THR A 147 18.95 15.50 -9.84
C THR A 147 17.49 15.77 -10.19
N VAL A 148 16.58 15.32 -9.32
CA VAL A 148 15.13 15.56 -9.41
C VAL A 148 14.59 15.93 -8.02
N ARG A 149 13.46 16.63 -7.94
CA ARG A 149 12.83 16.97 -6.65
C ARG A 149 12.29 15.73 -5.94
N SER A 150 11.63 14.85 -6.69
CA SER A 150 11.09 13.60 -6.15
C SER A 150 10.82 12.58 -7.24
N LEU A 151 10.70 11.33 -6.81
CA LEU A 151 10.18 10.21 -7.59
C LEU A 151 8.90 9.71 -6.91
N ARG A 152 7.85 9.45 -7.69
CA ARG A 152 6.58 8.91 -7.21
C ARG A 152 6.29 7.59 -7.91
N ILE A 153 5.74 6.63 -7.17
CA ILE A 153 5.40 5.29 -7.63
C ILE A 153 4.00 4.99 -7.12
N ALA A 154 3.11 4.50 -7.98
CA ALA A 154 1.77 4.09 -7.59
C ALA A 154 1.39 2.76 -8.27
N PRO A 155 0.61 1.90 -7.60
CA PRO A 155 -0.02 0.77 -8.26
C PRO A 155 -0.98 1.24 -9.38
N ILE A 156 -1.19 0.36 -10.35
CA ILE A 156 -2.29 0.43 -11.31
C ILE A 156 -3.02 -0.91 -11.27
N LEU A 157 -4.35 -0.87 -11.36
CA LEU A 157 -5.19 -2.06 -11.21
C LEU A 157 -5.06 -3.01 -12.41
N GLU A 158 -4.61 -2.48 -13.55
CA GLU A 158 -4.38 -3.23 -14.78
C GLU A 158 -2.90 -3.56 -14.97
N GLN A 159 -2.62 -4.47 -15.90
CA GLN A 159 -1.26 -4.70 -16.39
C GLN A 159 -0.68 -3.39 -16.94
N PRO A 160 0.60 -3.05 -16.69
CA PRO A 160 1.66 -3.90 -16.10
C PRO A 160 1.74 -3.92 -14.55
N GLY A 161 0.87 -3.23 -13.82
CA GLY A 161 0.74 -3.32 -12.36
C GLY A 161 1.26 -2.11 -11.58
N LEU A 162 2.28 -1.40 -12.06
CA LEU A 162 2.70 -0.13 -11.46
C LEU A 162 2.99 0.96 -12.50
N ARG A 163 3.09 2.19 -12.01
CA ARG A 163 3.59 3.33 -12.76
C ARG A 163 4.47 4.20 -11.88
N ALA A 164 5.43 4.90 -12.48
CA ALA A 164 6.25 5.86 -11.76
C ALA A 164 6.51 7.13 -12.59
N THR A 165 6.83 8.21 -11.89
CA THR A 165 7.13 9.53 -12.48
C THR A 165 8.16 10.27 -11.64
N ALA A 166 9.02 11.06 -12.28
CA ALA A 166 9.98 11.93 -11.60
C ALA A 166 9.60 13.41 -11.78
N ALA A 167 9.61 14.17 -10.70
CA ALA A 167 9.34 15.60 -10.70
C ALA A 167 10.66 16.38 -10.75
N ARG A 168 10.88 17.19 -11.78
CA ARG A 168 12.15 17.92 -12.02
C ARG A 168 12.16 19.38 -11.54
N GLY A 169 11.03 19.94 -11.05
CA GLY A 169 10.94 21.32 -10.55
C GLY A 169 9.64 22.05 -10.92
N TRP A 170 9.61 23.38 -10.72
CA TRP A 170 8.45 24.29 -10.86
C TRP A 170 8.06 24.61 -12.33
N GLY A 171 8.26 23.67 -13.24
CA GLY A 171 7.85 23.82 -14.63
C GLY A 171 6.38 23.44 -14.83
N LEU A 172 5.66 24.17 -15.68
CA LEU A 172 4.26 23.94 -16.04
C LEU A 172 3.98 22.61 -16.76
N ARG A 173 5.03 21.79 -17.05
CA ARG A 173 4.84 20.50 -17.71
C ARG A 173 4.48 19.43 -16.69
N PRO A 174 3.28 18.83 -16.78
CA PRO A 174 2.91 17.74 -15.88
C PRO A 174 3.93 16.60 -16.01
N SER A 175 4.35 16.05 -14.87
CA SER A 175 5.28 14.92 -14.87
C SER A 175 4.61 13.71 -15.53
N ARG A 176 5.28 13.12 -16.52
CA ARG A 176 4.72 12.01 -17.31
C ARG A 176 4.87 10.71 -16.52
N TRP A 177 3.74 10.09 -16.19
CA TRP A 177 3.70 8.74 -15.65
C TRP A 177 4.13 7.72 -16.70
N THR A 178 5.03 6.83 -16.30
CA THR A 178 5.49 5.69 -17.11
C THR A 178 5.01 4.41 -16.45
N PRO A 179 4.13 3.63 -17.09
CA PRO A 179 3.72 2.32 -16.59
C PRO A 179 4.82 1.27 -16.80
N GLY A 180 4.90 0.27 -15.94
CA GLY A 180 5.79 -0.88 -16.09
C GLY A 180 5.55 -1.93 -15.01
N ARG A 181 6.34 -3.02 -15.05
CA ARG A 181 6.24 -4.11 -14.06
C ARG A 181 7.13 -3.85 -12.85
N ALA A 182 8.25 -3.17 -13.07
CA ALA A 182 9.20 -2.82 -12.03
C ALA A 182 9.71 -1.39 -12.20
N MET A 183 9.95 -0.71 -11.08
CA MET A 183 10.68 0.54 -10.97
C MET A 183 11.95 0.26 -10.16
N GLN A 184 13.10 0.71 -10.65
CA GLN A 184 14.39 0.58 -9.97
C GLN A 184 15.03 1.94 -9.81
N LEU A 185 15.55 2.22 -8.61
CA LEU A 185 16.28 3.43 -8.25
C LEU A 185 17.69 3.06 -7.79
N GLY A 186 18.69 3.74 -8.34
CA GLY A 186 20.02 3.90 -7.76
C GLY A 186 20.21 5.36 -7.33
N SER A 187 20.63 5.61 -6.10
CA SER A 187 20.75 6.96 -5.53
C SER A 187 21.96 7.10 -4.63
N VAL A 188 22.41 8.35 -4.45
CA VAL A 188 23.43 8.69 -3.44
C VAL A 188 22.85 8.53 -2.03
N GLY A 189 21.59 8.92 -1.87
CA GLY A 189 20.77 8.72 -0.69
C GLY A 189 19.31 9.03 -1.02
N ALA A 190 18.40 8.16 -0.62
CA ALA A 190 16.97 8.28 -0.88
C ALA A 190 16.18 7.99 0.39
N VAL A 191 15.22 8.84 0.70
CA VAL A 191 14.22 8.62 1.76
C VAL A 191 12.93 8.20 1.07
N VAL A 192 12.42 7.01 1.42
CA VAL A 192 11.23 6.44 0.78
C VAL A 192 10.07 6.48 1.77
N THR A 193 8.97 7.11 1.38
CA THR A 193 7.71 7.15 2.13
C THR A 193 6.68 6.32 1.39
N ARG A 194 6.22 5.21 1.97
CA ARG A 194 5.21 4.30 1.39
C ARG A 194 3.92 4.43 2.16
N ASP A 195 2.84 4.85 1.52
CA ASP A 195 1.52 4.90 2.15
C ASP A 195 1.53 5.64 3.51
N GLY A 196 2.35 6.70 3.61
CA GLY A 196 2.57 7.49 4.82
C GLY A 196 3.71 7.02 5.74
N VAL A 197 4.28 5.83 5.52
CA VAL A 197 5.34 5.24 6.35
C VAL A 197 6.73 5.50 5.76
N ILE A 198 7.56 6.26 6.49
CA ILE A 198 8.90 6.66 6.07
C ILE A 198 9.93 5.58 6.44
N THR A 199 10.91 5.33 5.56
CA THR A 199 12.09 4.52 5.89
C THR A 199 12.88 5.12 7.05
N SER A 200 13.35 4.29 7.97
CA SER A 200 14.16 4.72 9.12
C SER A 200 15.53 5.31 8.76
N ARG A 201 16.04 5.03 7.55
CA ARG A 201 17.32 5.53 7.06
C ARG A 201 17.30 5.74 5.56
N ALA A 202 18.15 6.65 5.09
CA ALA A 202 18.38 6.82 3.66
C ALA A 202 18.96 5.54 3.03
N VAL A 203 18.49 5.20 1.83
CA VAL A 203 18.93 4.04 1.06
C VAL A 203 19.62 4.46 -0.23
N LYS A 204 20.55 3.64 -0.71
CA LYS A 204 21.23 3.85 -2.00
C LYS A 204 20.51 3.19 -3.17
N ARG A 205 19.60 2.26 -2.87
CA ARG A 205 18.83 1.50 -3.85
C ARG A 205 17.44 1.28 -3.29
N SER A 206 16.46 1.30 -4.18
CA SER A 206 15.09 0.92 -3.86
C SER A 206 14.46 0.41 -5.14
N SER A 207 13.77 -0.72 -5.06
CA SER A 207 13.02 -1.27 -6.19
C SER A 207 11.58 -1.54 -5.78
N PHE A 208 10.64 -1.21 -6.66
CA PHE A 208 9.24 -1.59 -6.54
C PHE A 208 8.87 -2.47 -7.72
N TYR A 209 8.13 -3.53 -7.50
CA TYR A 209 7.74 -4.45 -8.55
C TYR A 209 6.41 -5.11 -8.25
N ARG A 210 5.75 -5.57 -9.31
CA ARG A 210 4.59 -6.43 -9.19
C ARG A 210 5.03 -7.84 -8.77
N ASP A 211 4.51 -8.31 -7.64
CA ASP A 211 4.65 -9.70 -7.19
C ASP A 211 3.95 -10.63 -8.21
N THR A 212 4.34 -11.89 -8.21
CA THR A 212 3.71 -12.89 -9.10
C THR A 212 2.32 -13.26 -8.62
N ARG A 213 2.07 -13.10 -7.32
CA ARG A 213 0.77 -13.33 -6.67
C ARG A 213 -0.06 -12.05 -6.72
N GLN A 214 -1.36 -12.24 -6.61
CA GLN A 214 -2.34 -11.16 -6.49
C GLN A 214 -2.89 -11.12 -5.06
N TRP A 215 -3.67 -10.08 -4.74
CA TRP A 215 -4.37 -9.96 -3.47
C TRP A 215 -5.85 -9.69 -3.71
N LEU A 216 -6.67 -10.07 -2.74
CA LEU A 216 -8.12 -9.94 -2.79
C LEU A 216 -8.56 -8.70 -2.03
N LEU A 217 -9.07 -7.69 -2.72
CA LEU A 217 -9.61 -6.47 -2.12
C LEU A 217 -11.14 -6.44 -2.25
N VAL A 218 -11.85 -6.31 -1.13
CA VAL A 218 -13.31 -6.17 -1.11
C VAL A 218 -13.72 -4.75 -1.52
N ARG A 219 -14.66 -4.61 -2.48
CA ARG A 219 -15.11 -3.32 -3.04
C ARG A 219 -16.64 -3.15 -3.07
#